data_AF-A0A661M4R4-F1
#
_entry.id   AF-A0A661M4R4-F1
#
_cell.length_a   1.000
_cell.length_b   1.000
_cell.length_c   1.000
_cell.angle_alpha   90.00
_cell.angle_beta   90.00
_cell.angle_gamma   90.00
#
_symmetry.space_group_name_H-M   'P 1'
#
loop_
_entity.id
_entity.type
_entity.pdbx_description
1 polymer ?
#
loop_
_entity_poly.entity_id
_entity_poly.type
_entity_poly.pdbx_seq_one_letter_code
_entity_poly.pdbx_strand_id
1 'polypeptide(L)'
;YYSDEVRSVHVVDQKLPLPFPIVDAELQDNPTWIPSVDTIFDEWFQVRRHSDFRAYHDSGTLNESEMTFDSRLVGRSVWNTRWLLIIPGQNLLYDPDEGIETFIHGAPIPGSDERTGNGVTDIKLFFKTYAYSGN
;
A
#
# COMPACT_ATOMS: atom_id res chain seq x y z
N TYR A 1 -26.04 -4.68 34.71
CA TYR A 1 -25.04 -3.62 34.57
C TYR A 1 -24.42 -3.73 33.18
N TYR A 2 -24.80 -2.86 32.25
CA TYR A 2 -24.09 -2.74 30.96
C TYR A 2 -22.99 -1.70 31.18
N SER A 3 -21.72 -2.07 30.94
CA SER A 3 -20.65 -1.08 30.84
C SER A 3 -20.72 -0.45 29.46
N ASP A 4 -20.78 0.88 29.40
CA ASP A 4 -20.58 1.67 28.16
C ASP A 4 -19.09 1.67 27.78
N GLU A 5 -18.51 0.48 27.62
CA GLU A 5 -17.13 0.33 27.21
C GLU A 5 -17.06 0.31 25.68
N VAL A 6 -16.40 1.32 25.11
CA VAL A 6 -16.18 1.41 23.66
C VAL A 6 -15.29 0.25 23.23
N ARG A 7 -15.87 -0.72 22.49
CA ARG A 7 -15.10 -1.80 21.87
C ARG A 7 -14.32 -1.25 20.67
N SER A 8 -13.01 -1.24 20.76
CA SER A 8 -12.11 -1.01 19.62
C SER A 8 -11.69 -2.34 18.99
N VAL A 9 -11.75 -2.42 17.66
CA VAL A 9 -11.23 -3.56 16.90
C VAL A 9 -10.05 -3.07 16.05
N HIS A 10 -8.93 -3.79 16.12
CA HIS A 10 -7.81 -3.57 15.21
C HIS A 10 -7.93 -4.57 14.06
N VAL A 11 -8.16 -4.07 12.85
CA VAL A 11 -8.26 -4.88 11.64
C VAL A 11 -6.95 -4.74 10.87
N VAL A 12 -6.32 -5.87 10.57
CA VAL A 12 -5.07 -5.94 9.79
C VAL A 12 -5.23 -6.92 8.64
N ASP A 13 -4.66 -6.58 7.48
CA ASP A 13 -4.55 -7.52 6.35
C ASP A 13 -3.28 -8.35 6.53
N GLN A 14 -3.43 -9.68 6.55
CA GLN A 14 -2.35 -10.61 6.83
C GLN A 14 -2.10 -11.54 5.65
N LYS A 15 -0.82 -11.86 5.43
CA LYS A 15 -0.44 -12.87 4.45
C LYS A 15 -0.59 -14.26 5.03
N LEU A 16 -1.33 -15.11 4.31
CA LEU A 16 -1.19 -16.55 4.45
C LEU A 16 -0.03 -16.99 3.55
N PRO A 17 0.96 -17.71 4.08
CA PRO A 17 2.07 -18.24 3.30
C PRO A 17 1.56 -19.30 2.31
N LEU A 18 2.24 -19.42 1.16
CA LEU A 18 1.89 -20.43 0.16
C LEU A 18 2.32 -21.81 0.66
N PRO A 19 1.45 -22.83 0.62
CA PRO A 19 1.85 -24.18 0.91
C PRO A 19 2.77 -24.68 -0.21
N PHE A 20 3.92 -25.25 0.15
CA PHE A 20 4.78 -25.92 -0.82
C PHE A 20 4.27 -27.34 -1.09
N PRO A 21 4.35 -27.82 -2.35
CA PRO A 21 4.01 -29.20 -2.67
C PRO A 21 5.02 -30.14 -2.01
N ILE A 22 4.50 -31.07 -1.21
CA ILE A 22 5.27 -32.10 -0.52
C ILE A 22 5.89 -33.03 -1.55
N VAL A 23 7.19 -33.29 -1.44
CA VAL A 23 7.89 -34.27 -2.27
C VAL A 23 8.03 -35.60 -1.52
N ASP A 24 7.96 -36.73 -2.24
CA ASP A 24 7.99 -38.07 -1.64
C ASP A 24 9.21 -38.33 -0.74
N ALA A 25 10.33 -37.64 -0.99
CA ALA A 25 11.54 -37.72 -0.17
C ALA A 25 11.32 -37.19 1.27
N GLU A 26 10.54 -36.12 1.44
CA GLU A 26 10.28 -35.53 2.78
C GLU A 26 9.36 -36.42 3.64
N LEU A 27 8.44 -37.16 3.01
CA LEU A 27 7.58 -38.13 3.69
C LEU A 27 8.31 -39.41 4.08
N GLN A 28 9.36 -39.79 3.34
CA GLN A 28 10.14 -41.00 3.61
C GLN A 28 11.20 -40.78 4.69
N ASP A 29 11.81 -39.60 4.76
CA ASP A 29 12.93 -39.31 5.66
C ASP A 29 12.51 -38.66 7.01
N ASN A 30 11.25 -38.24 7.18
CA ASN A 30 10.78 -37.60 8.42
C ASN A 30 9.48 -38.24 8.98
N PRO A 31 9.58 -39.26 9.86
CA PRO A 31 8.42 -39.92 10.46
C PRO A 31 7.65 -39.06 11.47
N THR A 32 8.18 -37.88 11.84
CA THR A 32 7.52 -36.91 12.74
C THR A 32 6.98 -35.69 12.00
N TRP A 33 6.89 -35.76 10.67
CA TRP A 33 6.45 -34.63 9.86
C TRP A 33 5.03 -34.19 10.20
N ILE A 34 4.86 -32.90 10.51
CA ILE A 34 3.59 -32.26 10.84
C ILE A 34 3.25 -31.24 9.75
N PRO A 35 2.15 -31.45 8.99
CA PRO A 35 1.81 -30.62 7.84
C PRO A 35 1.73 -29.11 8.15
N SER A 36 1.30 -28.72 9.34
CA SER A 36 1.14 -27.31 9.71
C SER A 36 2.44 -26.61 10.13
N VAL A 37 3.49 -27.37 10.47
CA VAL A 37 4.77 -26.84 10.96
C VAL A 37 5.85 -26.97 9.90
N ASP A 38 5.90 -28.10 9.21
CA ASP A 38 7.01 -28.46 8.33
C ASP A 38 6.80 -28.07 6.85
N THR A 39 5.64 -27.51 6.49
CA THR A 39 5.35 -27.03 5.11
C THR A 39 5.50 -25.52 4.93
N ILE A 40 5.66 -24.77 6.02
CA ILE A 40 5.58 -23.31 6.01
C ILE A 40 6.88 -22.74 6.57
N PHE A 41 7.75 -22.30 5.66
CA PHE A 41 9.04 -21.66 5.97
C PHE A 41 8.96 -20.12 5.98
N ASP A 42 7.76 -19.56 5.80
CA ASP A 42 7.50 -18.11 5.78
C ASP A 42 6.75 -17.69 7.04
N GLU A 43 6.89 -16.42 7.44
CA GLU A 43 6.32 -15.93 8.69
C GLU A 43 4.79 -15.92 8.65
N TRP A 44 4.19 -16.62 9.61
CA TRP A 44 2.74 -16.65 9.78
C TRP A 44 2.21 -15.26 10.13
N PHE A 45 1.08 -14.90 9.49
CA PHE A 45 0.30 -13.72 9.83
C PHE A 45 1.04 -12.38 9.70
N GLN A 46 2.07 -12.32 8.85
CA GLN A 46 2.74 -11.05 8.54
C GLN A 46 1.74 -10.04 7.99
N VAL A 47 1.75 -8.83 8.53
CA VAL A 47 0.94 -7.72 8.02
C VAL A 47 1.45 -7.36 6.62
N ARG A 48 0.57 -7.42 5.63
CA ARG A 48 0.94 -7.03 4.27
C ARG A 48 1.06 -5.52 4.17
N ARG A 49 2.13 -5.05 3.53
CA ARG A 49 2.22 -3.65 3.10
C ARG A 49 1.37 -3.46 1.85
N HIS A 50 0.59 -2.39 1.80
CA HIS A 50 -0.03 -1.95 0.55
C HIS A 50 1.06 -1.48 -0.43
N SER A 51 0.83 -1.71 -1.73
CA SER A 51 1.74 -1.24 -2.77
C SER A 51 1.67 0.29 -2.86
N ASP A 52 2.77 0.89 -3.31
CA ASP A 52 2.87 2.32 -3.50
C ASP A 52 1.88 2.77 -4.61
N PHE A 53 1.18 3.87 -4.39
CA PHE A 53 0.29 4.44 -5.40
C PHE A 53 1.12 5.03 -6.54
N ARG A 54 0.74 4.70 -7.78
CA ARG A 54 1.36 5.31 -8.97
C ARG A 54 0.77 6.69 -9.20
N ALA A 55 1.63 7.67 -9.42
CA ALA A 55 1.24 9.03 -9.79
C ALA A 55 1.26 9.19 -11.31
N TYR A 56 0.27 9.92 -11.83
CA TYR A 56 0.13 10.26 -13.24
C TYR A 56 -0.13 11.77 -13.35
N HIS A 57 0.19 12.35 -14.51
CA HIS A 57 -0.13 13.75 -14.78
C HIS A 57 -1.64 13.94 -14.94
N ASP A 58 -2.19 15.00 -14.33
CA ASP A 58 -3.60 15.32 -14.48
C ASP A 58 -3.88 15.87 -15.88
N SER A 59 -4.56 15.07 -16.71
CA SER A 59 -5.07 15.50 -18.02
C SER A 59 -6.43 16.21 -17.94
N GLY A 60 -6.97 16.40 -16.73
CA GLY A 60 -8.29 16.96 -16.47
C GLY A 60 -9.43 15.93 -16.55
N THR A 61 -9.16 14.73 -17.05
CA THR A 61 -10.12 13.63 -17.14
C THR A 61 -9.55 12.36 -16.51
N LEU A 62 -10.40 11.60 -15.83
CA LEU A 62 -10.02 10.31 -15.26
C LEU A 62 -9.79 9.28 -16.37
N ASN A 63 -8.56 8.79 -16.49
CA ASN A 63 -8.22 7.69 -17.37
C ASN A 63 -8.24 6.36 -16.60
N GLU A 64 -9.21 5.48 -16.87
CA GLU A 64 -9.31 4.19 -16.17
C GLU A 64 -8.11 3.28 -16.43
N SER A 65 -7.38 3.46 -17.54
CA SER A 65 -6.15 2.70 -17.81
C SER A 65 -4.98 3.07 -16.89
N GLU A 66 -5.06 4.21 -16.20
CA GLU A 66 -4.07 4.66 -15.20
C GLU A 66 -4.46 4.20 -13.78
N MET A 67 -5.61 3.54 -13.63
CA MET A 67 -6.06 3.02 -12.34
C MET A 67 -5.57 1.59 -12.11
N THR A 68 -5.17 1.31 -10.86
CA THR A 68 -4.90 -0.06 -10.41
C THR A 68 -6.13 -0.60 -9.71
N PHE A 69 -6.71 -1.66 -10.26
CA PHE A 69 -7.88 -2.33 -9.68
C PHE A 69 -7.47 -3.52 -8.83
N ASP A 70 -8.15 -3.68 -7.71
CA ASP A 70 -7.92 -4.75 -6.77
C ASP A 70 -9.26 -5.24 -6.20
N SER A 71 -9.37 -6.55 -5.98
CA SER A 71 -10.52 -7.19 -5.34
C SER A 71 -10.37 -7.32 -3.83
N ARG A 72 -9.25 -6.86 -3.27
CA ARG A 72 -9.00 -6.88 -1.82
C ARG A 72 -10.01 -6.02 -1.06
N LEU A 73 -10.36 -6.50 0.13
CA LEU A 73 -11.20 -5.77 1.06
C LEU A 73 -10.46 -4.55 1.58
N VAL A 74 -11.02 -3.37 1.34
CA VAL A 74 -10.53 -2.11 1.93
C VAL A 74 -11.51 -1.71 3.04
N GLY A 75 -11.04 -1.77 4.28
CA GLY A 75 -11.78 -1.31 5.46
C GLY A 75 -11.18 -0.03 6.00
N ARG A 76 -12.02 0.96 6.32
CA ARG A 76 -11.62 2.13 7.12
C ARG A 76 -12.52 2.25 8.34
N SER A 77 -11.93 2.59 9.48
CA SER A 77 -12.73 2.89 10.68
C SER A 77 -13.59 4.13 10.42
N VAL A 78 -14.86 4.07 10.81
CA VAL A 78 -15.80 5.21 10.74
C VAL A 78 -15.31 6.37 11.61
N TRP A 79 -14.56 6.07 12.68
CA TRP A 79 -13.97 7.07 13.56
C TRP A 79 -12.64 7.62 13.06
N ASN A 80 -12.05 7.08 11.98
CA ASN A 80 -10.87 7.65 11.35
C ASN A 80 -11.27 8.72 10.32
N THR A 81 -11.10 9.98 10.71
CA THR A 81 -11.47 11.17 9.93
C THR A 81 -10.30 11.81 9.19
N ARG A 82 -9.07 11.33 9.39
CA ARG A 82 -7.86 11.95 8.81
C ARG A 82 -7.19 11.01 7.82
N TRP A 83 -6.62 11.62 6.79
CA TRP A 83 -5.77 10.92 5.84
C TRP A 83 -4.33 11.41 6.03
N LEU A 84 -3.38 10.49 5.90
CA LEU A 84 -1.96 10.78 5.83
C LEU A 84 -1.45 10.29 4.48
N LEU A 85 -0.92 11.20 3.67
CA LEU A 85 -0.22 10.87 2.44
C LEU A 85 1.29 11.01 2.71
N ILE A 86 2.04 9.95 2.44
CA ILE A 86 3.49 9.93 2.56
C ILE A 86 4.08 9.90 1.16
N ILE A 87 4.90 10.90 0.82
CA ILE A 87 5.63 10.97 -0.45
C ILE A 87 7.11 10.70 -0.13
N PRO A 88 7.66 9.55 -0.49
CA PRO A 88 9.05 9.23 -0.22
C PRO A 88 9.97 10.00 -1.18
N GLY A 89 10.78 10.93 -0.64
CA GLY A 89 11.72 11.74 -1.43
C GLY A 89 12.75 10.92 -2.23
N GLN A 90 13.15 9.76 -1.69
CA GLN A 90 14.06 8.81 -2.36
C GLN A 90 13.53 8.28 -3.70
N ASN A 91 12.21 8.30 -3.92
CA ASN A 91 11.62 7.86 -5.18
C ASN A 91 11.53 8.99 -6.22
N LEU A 92 11.86 10.23 -5.85
CA LEU A 92 11.77 11.39 -6.74
C LEU A 92 13.08 11.62 -7.50
N LEU A 93 14.19 11.72 -6.79
CA LEU A 93 15.54 11.90 -7.35
C LEU A 93 16.58 11.12 -6.53
N TYR A 94 17.79 10.98 -7.10
CA TYR A 94 18.93 10.35 -6.42
C TYR A 94 19.26 11.04 -5.09
N ASP A 95 19.25 12.38 -5.09
CA ASP A 95 19.28 13.18 -3.88
C ASP A 95 17.83 13.43 -3.41
N PRO A 96 17.40 12.88 -2.26
CA PRO A 96 16.04 13.02 -1.77
C PRO A 96 15.67 14.47 -1.46
N ASP A 97 16.62 15.28 -0.98
CA ASP A 97 16.36 16.66 -0.58
C ASP A 97 16.08 17.50 -1.83
N GLU A 98 16.92 17.38 -2.86
CA GLU A 98 16.70 18.02 -4.16
C GLU A 98 15.43 17.50 -4.86
N GLY A 99 15.09 16.22 -4.67
CA GLY A 99 13.85 15.61 -5.17
C GLY A 99 12.60 16.27 -4.60
N ILE A 100 12.59 16.51 -3.29
CA ILE A 100 11.48 17.21 -2.63
C ILE A 100 11.43 18.67 -3.04
N GLU A 101 12.57 19.37 -3.09
CA GLU A 101 12.63 20.76 -3.55
C GLU A 101 12.13 20.91 -4.99
N THR A 102 12.52 19.99 -5.88
CA THR A 102 12.03 19.96 -7.26
C THR A 102 10.54 19.65 -7.34
N PHE A 103 10.04 18.75 -6.48
CA PHE A 103 8.62 18.44 -6.42
C PHE A 103 7.78 19.66 -5.99
N ILE A 104 8.23 20.42 -4.99
CA ILE A 104 7.50 21.57 -4.43
C ILE A 104 7.65 22.81 -5.33
N HIS A 105 8.85 23.10 -5.80
CA HIS A 105 9.18 24.38 -6.45
C HIS A 105 9.48 24.28 -7.96
N GLY A 106 9.54 23.06 -8.50
CA GLY A 106 9.91 22.80 -9.88
C GLY A 106 11.43 22.68 -10.07
N ALA A 107 11.82 22.30 -11.29
CA ALA A 107 13.22 22.08 -11.65
C ALA A 107 14.05 23.37 -11.51
N PRO A 108 15.36 23.26 -11.17
CA PRO A 108 16.27 24.40 -11.16
C PRO A 108 16.47 24.95 -12.57
N ILE A 109 16.60 26.28 -12.70
CA ILE A 109 16.89 26.94 -13.97
C ILE A 109 18.41 26.92 -14.18
N PRO A 110 18.93 26.35 -15.28
CA PRO A 110 20.37 26.25 -15.51
C PRO A 110 21.07 27.62 -15.48
N GLY A 111 22.09 27.75 -14.62
CA GLY A 111 22.90 28.97 -14.52
C GLY A 111 22.29 30.09 -13.66
N SER A 112 21.27 29.79 -12.87
CA SER A 112 20.68 30.73 -11.90
C SER A 112 20.41 30.04 -10.56
N ASP A 113 20.24 30.84 -9.51
CA ASP A 113 19.78 30.36 -8.19
C ASP A 113 18.25 30.20 -8.12
N GLU A 114 17.54 30.44 -9.23
CA GLU A 114 16.08 30.38 -9.31
C GLU A 114 15.57 29.02 -9.80
N ARG A 115 14.34 28.68 -9.41
CA ARG A 115 13.61 27.50 -9.87
C ARG A 115 12.49 27.91 -10.82
N THR A 116 12.04 26.96 -11.65
CA THR A 116 11.01 27.20 -12.67
C THR A 116 9.64 27.62 -12.11
N GLY A 117 9.37 27.37 -10.82
CA GLY A 117 8.07 27.62 -10.20
C GLY A 117 6.98 26.64 -10.63
N ASN A 118 7.32 25.65 -11.47
CA ASN A 118 6.41 24.64 -12.01
C ASN A 118 6.41 23.37 -11.14
N GLY A 119 6.31 23.53 -9.83
CA GLY A 119 6.14 22.43 -8.89
C GLY A 119 4.72 21.85 -8.90
N VAL A 120 4.51 20.79 -8.12
CA VAL A 120 3.18 20.19 -7.94
C VAL A 120 2.32 21.11 -7.08
N THR A 121 1.21 21.57 -7.66
CA THR A 121 0.27 22.50 -7.00
C THR A 121 -0.89 21.80 -6.30
N ASP A 122 -1.27 20.62 -6.77
CA ASP A 122 -2.40 19.85 -6.24
C ASP A 122 -2.18 18.35 -6.44
N ILE A 123 -2.77 17.53 -5.55
CA ILE A 123 -2.71 16.07 -5.60
C ILE A 123 -4.13 15.52 -5.52
N LYS A 124 -4.59 14.89 -6.61
CA LYS A 124 -5.92 14.30 -6.71
C LYS A 124 -5.86 12.79 -6.50
N LEU A 125 -6.66 12.30 -5.56
CA LEU A 125 -6.80 10.86 -5.24
C LEU A 125 -8.15 10.37 -5.75
N PHE A 126 -8.15 9.39 -6.64
CA PHE A 126 -9.36 8.78 -7.18
C PHE A 126 -9.58 7.38 -6.62
N PHE A 127 -10.79 7.14 -6.10
CA PHE A 127 -11.21 5.82 -5.63
C PHE A 127 -12.46 5.38 -6.41
N LYS A 128 -12.38 4.22 -7.06
CA LYS A 128 -13.54 3.53 -7.65
C LYS A 128 -13.83 2.31 -6.80
N THR A 129 -14.84 2.41 -5.93
CA THR A 129 -15.27 1.31 -5.06
C THR A 129 -16.61 0.77 -5.54
N TYR A 130 -16.74 -0.55 -5.59
CA TYR A 130 -18.02 -1.22 -5.84
C TYR A 130 -18.55 -1.73 -4.49
N ALA A 131 -19.74 -1.27 -4.09
CA ALA A 131 -20.45 -1.81 -2.94
C ALA A 131 -21.77 -2.42 -3.44
N TYR A 132 -21.88 -3.75 -3.37
CA TYR A 132 -23.18 -4.40 -3.50
C TYR A 132 -23.85 -4.32 -2.12
N SER A 133 -24.89 -3.50 -2.01
CA SER A 133 -25.81 -3.61 -0.87
C SER A 133 -26.53 -4.94 -1.01
N GLY A 134 -26.21 -5.91 -0.16
CA GLY A 134 -26.96 -7.15 -0.09
C GLY A 134 -28.44 -6.85 0.18
N ASN A 135 -29.33 -7.53 -0.56
CA ASN A 135 -30.75 -7.64 -0.26
C ASN A 135 -31.00 -8.94 0.50
#